data_AF-A0A4Y2K442-F1
#
_entry.id   AF-A0A4Y2K442-F1
#
_cell.length_a   1.000
_cell.length_b   1.000
_cell.length_c   1.000
_cell.angle_alpha   90.00
_cell.angle_beta   90.00
_cell.angle_gamma   90.00
#
_symmetry.space_group_name_H-M   'P 1'
#
loop_
_entity.id
_entity.type
_entity.pdbx_description
1 polymer ?
#
loop_
_entity_poly.entity_id
_entity_poly.type
_entity_poly.pdbx_seq_one_letter_code
_entity_poly.pdbx_strand_id
1 'polypeptide(L)'
;MQLQRISSLLAVILFACCVLAKEDPNKEVVSILNCVAKSGDQKECDEILHCNDKLAQPYQDAYNECVKLYLPNGIGSCDENSELYYSEEIRRQIYGCIQYKVANAQLTDEQEQQMDNFQECVHTLGEKAGCKTED
;
A
#
# COMPACT_ATOMS: atom_id res chain seq x y z
N MET A 1 20.59 49.94 -34.28
CA MET A 1 21.82 49.18 -33.95
C MET A 1 21.76 48.82 -32.48
N GLN A 2 21.76 47.51 -32.15
CA GLN A 2 21.78 46.90 -30.81
C GLN A 2 20.51 47.16 -29.97
N LEU A 3 19.92 46.28 -29.17
CA LEU A 3 20.02 44.87 -28.76
C LEU A 3 18.79 44.77 -27.81
N GLN A 4 17.96 43.75 -27.71
CA GLN A 4 18.32 42.46 -27.13
C GLN A 4 17.02 41.67 -26.96
N ARG A 5 17.08 40.42 -27.42
CA ARG A 5 16.09 39.35 -27.27
C ARG A 5 15.57 39.25 -25.84
N ILE A 6 14.26 39.35 -25.64
CA ILE A 6 13.59 38.73 -24.49
C ILE A 6 12.55 37.78 -25.08
N SER A 7 13.07 36.68 -25.61
CA SER A 7 12.30 35.58 -26.17
C SER A 7 11.77 34.73 -25.01
N SER A 8 10.45 34.69 -24.87
CA SER A 8 9.69 33.44 -24.69
C SER A 8 9.97 32.51 -23.50
N LEU A 9 10.62 32.95 -22.41
CA LEU A 9 10.94 32.08 -21.26
C LEU A 9 9.93 32.09 -20.10
N LEU A 10 8.89 32.94 -20.14
CA LEU A 10 7.96 33.10 -19.00
C LEU A 10 6.68 32.25 -19.08
N ALA A 11 6.41 31.55 -20.18
CA ALA A 11 5.18 30.77 -20.34
C ALA A 11 5.29 29.29 -19.93
N VAL A 12 6.49 28.77 -19.63
CA VAL A 12 6.69 27.34 -19.33
C VAL A 12 6.71 27.02 -17.83
N ILE A 13 6.87 28.03 -16.96
CA ILE A 13 7.05 27.81 -15.52
C ILE A 13 5.72 27.60 -14.78
N LEU A 14 4.57 27.94 -15.38
CA LEU A 14 3.25 27.78 -14.72
C LEU A 14 2.56 26.43 -15.00
N PHE A 15 3.08 25.58 -15.89
CA PHE A 15 2.51 24.26 -16.16
C PHE A 15 3.16 23.12 -15.34
N ALA A 16 4.13 23.43 -14.47
CA ALA A 16 4.87 22.43 -13.71
C ALA A 16 4.27 22.12 -12.32
N CYS A 17 3.37 22.95 -11.79
CA CYS A 17 2.75 22.69 -10.47
C CYS A 17 1.50 21.79 -10.55
N CYS A 18 1.03 21.48 -11.75
CA CYS A 18 -0.09 20.56 -11.97
C CYS A 18 0.40 19.19 -12.47
N VAL A 19 1.63 18.79 -12.16
CA VAL A 19 1.94 17.37 -12.08
C VAL A 19 1.14 16.89 -10.87
N LEU A 20 -0.11 16.49 -11.14
CA LEU A 20 -0.92 15.66 -10.27
C LEU A 20 0.04 14.64 -9.65
N ALA A 21 0.37 14.84 -8.37
CA ALA A 21 0.98 13.81 -7.57
C ALA A 21 -0.09 12.73 -7.48
N LYS A 22 -0.13 11.87 -8.50
CA LYS A 22 -0.89 10.64 -8.45
C LYS A 22 -0.24 9.91 -7.30
N GLU A 23 -0.92 9.86 -6.16
CA GLU A 23 -0.44 9.12 -5.03
C GLU A 23 -0.06 7.72 -5.50
N ASP A 24 1.07 7.22 -5.01
CA ASP A 24 1.48 5.85 -5.28
C ASP A 24 0.40 4.97 -4.62
N PRO A 25 -0.42 4.23 -5.39
CA PRO A 25 -1.53 3.45 -4.83
C PRO A 25 -1.03 2.42 -3.80
N ASN A 26 0.25 2.05 -3.83
CA ASN A 26 0.85 1.22 -2.79
C ASN A 26 0.99 1.95 -1.45
N LYS A 27 1.21 3.28 -1.44
CA LYS A 27 1.33 4.06 -0.20
C LYS A 27 0.00 4.19 0.52
N GLU A 28 -1.07 4.43 -0.23
CA GLU A 28 -2.41 4.55 0.35
C GLU A 28 -2.86 3.21 0.95
N VAL A 29 -2.76 2.12 0.19
CA VAL A 29 -3.05 0.76 0.67
C VAL A 29 -2.23 0.42 1.92
N VAL A 30 -0.92 0.71 1.93
CA VAL A 30 -0.07 0.47 3.11
C VAL A 30 -0.48 1.36 4.29
N SER A 31 -0.90 2.60 4.05
CA SER A 31 -1.40 3.50 5.09
C SER A 31 -2.65 2.94 5.76
N ILE A 32 -3.63 2.50 4.96
CA ILE A 32 -4.86 1.88 5.44
C ILE A 32 -4.55 0.62 6.24
N LEU A 33 -3.74 -0.30 5.70
CA LEU A 33 -3.36 -1.52 6.40
C LEU A 33 -2.64 -1.24 7.72
N ASN A 34 -1.81 -0.19 7.79
CA ASN A 34 -1.16 0.23 9.03
C ASN A 34 -2.13 0.82 10.04
N CYS A 35 -3.13 1.59 9.59
CA CYS A 35 -4.17 2.13 10.44
C CYS A 35 -5.01 1.01 11.05
N VAL A 36 -5.50 0.08 10.22
CA VAL A 36 -6.32 -1.04 10.68
C VAL A 36 -5.54 -1.99 11.58
N ALA A 37 -4.28 -2.29 11.26
CA ALA A 37 -3.44 -3.14 12.10
C ALA A 37 -3.25 -2.58 13.53
N LYS A 38 -3.44 -1.27 13.72
CA LYS A 38 -3.30 -0.56 15.00
C LYS A 38 -4.64 -0.29 15.70
N SER A 39 -5.77 -0.73 15.15
CA SER A 39 -7.08 -0.33 15.66
C SER A 39 -7.38 -0.92 17.05
N GLY A 40 -6.68 -2.00 17.42
CA GLY A 40 -6.97 -2.77 18.63
C GLY A 40 -8.27 -3.59 18.52
N ASP A 41 -8.85 -3.69 17.33
CA ASP A 41 -10.03 -4.50 17.05
C ASP A 41 -9.63 -5.75 16.25
N GLN A 42 -9.71 -6.93 16.89
CA GLN A 42 -9.39 -8.19 16.26
C GLN A 42 -10.21 -8.46 14.99
N LYS A 43 -11.48 -8.05 14.96
CA LYS A 43 -12.35 -8.27 13.80
C LYS A 43 -11.85 -7.48 12.60
N GLU A 44 -11.44 -6.23 12.80
CA GLU A 44 -10.87 -5.42 11.72
C GLU A 44 -9.53 -5.98 11.22
N CYS A 45 -8.71 -6.50 12.14
CA CYS A 45 -7.46 -7.15 11.78
C CYS A 45 -7.65 -8.50 11.06
N ASP A 46 -8.67 -9.27 11.39
CA ASP A 46 -9.04 -10.47 10.64
C ASP A 46 -9.49 -10.12 9.21
N GLU A 47 -10.15 -8.96 9.01
CA GLU A 47 -10.54 -8.49 7.68
C GLU A 47 -9.32 -8.11 6.81
N ILE A 48 -8.18 -7.71 7.39
CA ILE A 48 -6.92 -7.57 6.63
C ILE A 48 -6.55 -8.91 5.99
N LEU A 49 -6.64 -10.00 6.77
CA LEU A 49 -6.31 -11.34 6.29
C LEU A 49 -7.31 -11.81 5.23
N HIS A 50 -8.58 -11.45 5.39
CA HIS A 50 -9.59 -11.69 4.36
C HIS A 50 -9.31 -10.93 3.05
N CYS A 51 -8.82 -9.69 3.13
CA CYS A 51 -8.37 -9.00 1.93
C CYS A 51 -7.16 -9.69 1.30
N ASN A 52 -6.21 -10.19 2.09
CA ASN A 52 -5.03 -10.92 1.58
C ASN A 52 -5.39 -12.18 0.77
N ASP A 53 -6.55 -12.81 1.04
CA ASP A 53 -7.05 -13.95 0.24
C ASP A 53 -7.39 -13.55 -1.21
N LYS A 54 -7.47 -12.25 -1.53
CA LYS A 54 -7.71 -11.72 -2.88
C LYS A 54 -6.42 -11.42 -3.64
N LEU A 55 -5.25 -11.52 -3.00
CA LEU A 55 -3.98 -11.28 -3.67
C LEU A 55 -3.79 -12.25 -4.85
N ALA A 56 -3.26 -11.73 -5.94
CA ALA A 56 -2.80 -12.57 -7.03
C ALA A 56 -1.71 -13.53 -6.56
N GLN A 57 -1.63 -14.72 -7.16
CA GLN A 57 -0.73 -15.79 -6.72
C GLN A 57 0.73 -15.33 -6.46
N PRO A 58 1.38 -14.54 -7.34
CA PRO A 58 2.75 -14.06 -7.08
C PRO A 58 2.88 -13.23 -5.80
N TYR A 59 1.85 -12.44 -5.47
CA TYR A 59 1.79 -11.63 -4.26
C TYR A 59 1.44 -12.47 -3.04
N GLN A 60 0.55 -13.46 -3.17
CA GLN A 60 0.21 -14.38 -2.08
C GLN A 60 1.41 -15.23 -1.67
N ASP A 61 2.18 -15.75 -2.65
CA ASP A 61 3.42 -16.48 -2.40
C ASP A 61 4.46 -15.58 -1.71
N ALA A 62 4.65 -14.36 -2.21
CA ALA A 62 5.55 -13.38 -1.60
C ALA A 62 5.12 -13.03 -0.17
N TYR A 63 3.82 -12.81 0.08
CA TYR A 63 3.27 -12.54 1.40
C TYR A 63 3.57 -13.68 2.37
N ASN A 64 3.26 -14.92 1.99
CA ASN A 64 3.49 -16.10 2.83
C ASN A 64 4.98 -16.27 3.20
N GLU A 65 5.87 -16.08 2.23
CA GLU A 65 7.32 -16.14 2.47
C GLU A 65 7.82 -15.02 3.37
N CYS A 66 7.41 -13.77 3.11
CA CYS A 66 7.86 -12.61 3.87
C CYS A 66 7.32 -12.61 5.30
N VAL A 67 6.05 -12.98 5.50
CA VAL A 67 5.48 -13.16 6.84
C VAL A 67 6.25 -14.23 7.60
N LYS A 68 6.50 -15.40 7.00
CA LYS A 68 7.27 -16.46 7.67
C LYS A 68 8.70 -16.03 8.01
N LEU A 69 9.32 -15.19 7.17
CA LEU A 69 10.67 -14.68 7.38
C LEU A 69 10.75 -13.75 8.61
N TYR A 70 9.84 -12.79 8.71
CA TYR A 70 9.88 -11.79 9.79
C TYR A 70 9.12 -12.22 11.05
N LEU A 71 8.14 -13.10 10.89
CA LEU A 71 7.22 -13.56 11.94
C LEU A 71 7.14 -15.09 11.98
N PRO A 72 8.26 -15.78 12.30
CA PRO A 72 8.31 -17.24 12.30
C PRO A 72 7.38 -17.89 13.34
N ASN A 73 6.94 -17.13 14.34
CA ASN A 73 6.06 -17.58 15.42
C ASN A 73 4.58 -17.20 15.20
N GLY A 74 4.22 -16.68 14.02
CA GLY A 74 2.88 -16.24 13.69
C GLY A 74 2.72 -14.71 13.67
N ILE A 75 1.59 -14.25 13.14
CA ILE A 75 1.33 -12.84 12.80
C ILE A 75 0.84 -11.98 13.98
N GLY A 76 0.54 -12.59 15.12
CA GLY A 76 -0.07 -11.92 16.27
C GLY A 76 -1.57 -11.67 16.13
N SER A 77 -2.07 -10.78 16.97
CA SER A 77 -3.49 -10.41 17.12
C SER A 77 -3.61 -8.90 17.33
N CYS A 78 -4.81 -8.36 17.19
CA CYS A 78 -5.14 -7.01 17.58
C CYS A 78 -5.97 -7.00 18.86
N ASP A 79 -5.46 -6.28 19.84
CA ASP A 79 -6.18 -5.92 21.06
C ASP A 79 -5.72 -4.54 21.52
N GLU A 80 -6.23 -4.05 22.65
CA GLU A 80 -5.89 -2.71 23.17
C GLU A 80 -4.38 -2.50 23.41
N ASN A 81 -3.58 -3.58 23.50
CA ASN A 81 -2.15 -3.56 23.78
C ASN A 81 -1.30 -4.20 22.67
N SER A 82 -1.91 -4.75 21.60
CA SER A 82 -1.20 -5.40 20.50
C SER A 82 -1.74 -4.98 19.14
N GLU A 83 -0.84 -4.87 18.17
CA GLU A 83 -1.16 -4.58 16.77
C GLU A 83 -0.85 -5.80 15.89
N LEU A 84 -1.58 -5.96 14.79
CA LEU A 84 -1.32 -7.02 13.81
C LEU A 84 0.10 -6.84 13.26
N TYR A 85 0.87 -7.93 13.23
CA TYR A 85 2.29 -7.94 12.90
C TYR A 85 3.20 -7.22 13.92
N TYR A 86 2.74 -7.02 15.15
CA TYR A 86 3.47 -6.54 16.35
C TYR A 86 4.02 -5.12 16.32
N SER A 87 4.53 -4.63 15.19
CA SER A 87 5.08 -3.28 15.07
C SER A 87 4.96 -2.73 13.64
N GLU A 88 4.91 -1.41 13.50
CA GLU A 88 4.97 -0.75 12.20
C GLU A 88 6.28 -1.04 11.46
N GLU A 89 7.38 -1.17 12.20
CA GLU A 89 8.68 -1.53 11.64
C GLU A 89 8.61 -2.90 10.96
N ILE A 90 8.04 -3.91 11.63
CA ILE A 90 7.87 -5.24 11.06
C ILE A 90 6.95 -5.21 9.85
N ARG A 91 5.84 -4.46 9.89
CA ARG A 91 4.96 -4.29 8.72
C ARG A 91 5.72 -3.72 7.53
N ARG A 92 6.52 -2.67 7.73
CA ARG A 92 7.36 -2.07 6.68
C ARG A 92 8.38 -3.08 6.12
N GLN A 93 8.97 -3.92 6.96
CA GLN A 93 9.89 -4.99 6.53
C GLN A 93 9.18 -6.05 5.68
N ILE A 94 7.98 -6.48 6.07
CA ILE A 94 7.16 -7.43 5.32
C ILE A 94 6.78 -6.84 3.96
N TYR A 95 6.23 -5.61 3.92
CA TYR A 95 5.84 -4.96 2.67
C TYR A 95 7.03 -4.73 1.73
N GLY A 96 8.17 -4.28 2.27
CA GLY A 96 9.39 -4.13 1.46
C GLY A 96 9.89 -5.46 0.89
N CYS A 97 9.76 -6.56 1.63
CA CYS A 97 10.08 -7.90 1.16
C CYS A 97 9.13 -8.36 0.04
N ILE A 98 7.82 -8.11 0.18
CA ILE A 98 6.83 -8.45 -0.86
C ILE A 98 7.16 -7.68 -2.14
N GLN A 99 7.34 -6.36 -2.04
CA GLN A 99 7.71 -5.50 -3.18
C GLN A 99 8.98 -5.99 -3.88
N TYR A 100 10.00 -6.37 -3.12
CA TYR A 100 11.24 -6.92 -3.70
C TYR A 100 11.00 -8.22 -4.47
N LYS A 101 10.19 -9.14 -3.93
CA LYS A 101 9.92 -10.44 -4.56
C LYS A 101 9.07 -10.31 -5.83
N VAL A 102 8.13 -9.38 -5.86
CA VAL A 102 7.21 -9.18 -6.99
C VAL A 102 7.67 -8.11 -7.98
N ALA A 103 8.85 -7.50 -7.78
CA ALA A 103 9.34 -6.39 -8.60
C ALA A 103 9.40 -6.67 -10.11
N ASN A 104 9.54 -7.94 -10.50
CA ASN A 104 9.58 -8.38 -11.91
C ASN A 104 8.41 -9.32 -12.25
N ALA A 105 7.39 -9.41 -11.40
CA ALA A 105 6.21 -10.22 -11.68
C ALA A 105 5.46 -9.62 -12.87
N GLN A 106 5.19 -10.44 -13.88
CA GLN A 106 4.25 -10.11 -14.96
C GLN A 106 2.92 -10.73 -14.59
N LEU A 107 1.91 -9.89 -14.39
CA LEU A 107 0.57 -10.34 -14.08
C LEU A 107 -0.18 -10.63 -15.37
N THR A 108 -1.02 -11.66 -15.34
CA THR A 108 -2.08 -11.84 -16.35
C THR A 108 -3.22 -10.87 -16.07
N ASP A 109 -4.09 -10.62 -17.04
CA ASP A 109 -5.30 -9.80 -16.85
C ASP A 109 -6.16 -10.27 -15.66
N GLU A 110 -6.24 -11.58 -15.45
CA GLU A 110 -6.95 -12.17 -14.28
C GLU A 110 -6.26 -11.79 -12.96
N GLN A 111 -4.94 -11.82 -12.93
CA GLN A 111 -4.15 -11.45 -11.75
C GLN A 111 -4.18 -9.94 -11.50
N GLU A 112 -4.22 -9.12 -12.54
CA GLU A 112 -4.47 -7.68 -12.40
C GLU A 112 -5.84 -7.43 -11.76
N GLN A 113 -6.88 -8.09 -12.24
CA GLN A 113 -8.22 -8.00 -11.64
C GLN A 113 -8.25 -8.48 -10.17
N GLN A 114 -7.47 -9.51 -9.81
CA GLN A 114 -7.30 -9.93 -8.42
C GLN A 114 -6.67 -8.82 -7.57
N MET A 115 -5.65 -8.14 -8.09
CA MET A 115 -5.03 -7.01 -7.39
C MET A 115 -5.98 -5.83 -7.24
N ASP A 116 -6.82 -5.53 -8.23
CA ASP A 116 -7.87 -4.51 -8.12
C ASP A 116 -8.88 -4.88 -7.02
N ASN A 117 -9.32 -6.14 -6.96
CA ASN A 117 -10.22 -6.62 -5.92
C ASN A 117 -9.59 -6.57 -4.52
N PHE A 118 -8.28 -6.81 -4.42
CA PHE A 118 -7.53 -6.64 -3.18
C PHE A 118 -7.52 -5.18 -2.74
N GLN A 119 -7.20 -4.25 -3.65
CA GLN A 119 -7.21 -2.81 -3.36
C GLN A 119 -8.60 -2.37 -2.89
N GLU A 120 -9.65 -2.68 -3.64
CA GLU A 120 -11.03 -2.32 -3.27
C GLU A 120 -11.42 -2.86 -1.88
N CYS A 121 -11.00 -4.08 -1.56
CA CYS A 121 -11.21 -4.67 -0.22
C CYS A 121 -10.53 -3.84 0.87
N VAL A 122 -9.26 -3.48 0.68
CA VAL A 122 -8.51 -2.67 1.64
C VAL A 122 -9.14 -1.29 1.81
N HIS A 123 -9.51 -0.61 0.72
CA HIS A 123 -10.19 0.69 0.80
C HIS A 123 -11.51 0.60 1.58
N THR A 124 -12.36 -0.38 1.26
CA THR A 124 -13.63 -0.60 1.97
C THR A 124 -13.40 -0.86 3.46
N LEU A 125 -12.35 -1.61 3.81
CA LEU A 125 -11.97 -1.86 5.20
C LEU A 125 -11.51 -0.56 5.89
N GLY A 126 -10.67 0.24 5.22
CA GLY A 126 -10.22 1.54 5.71
C GLY A 126 -11.37 2.50 5.99
N GLU A 127 -12.34 2.61 5.08
CA GLU A 127 -13.54 3.43 5.26
C GLU A 127 -14.34 2.99 6.49
N LYS A 128 -14.55 1.68 6.66
CA LYS A 128 -15.30 1.12 7.81
C LYS A 128 -14.58 1.37 9.14
N ALA A 129 -13.25 1.24 9.15
CA ALA A 129 -12.41 1.46 10.32
C ALA A 129 -12.17 2.95 10.62
N GLY A 130 -12.65 3.86 9.76
CA GLY A 130 -12.42 5.31 9.93
C GLY A 130 -10.97 5.74 9.69
N CYS A 131 -10.22 4.95 8.93
CA CYS A 131 -8.87 5.30 8.51
C CYS A 131 -8.93 6.46 7.53
N LYS A 132 -8.15 7.53 7.80
CA LYS A 132 -8.03 8.65 6.88
C LYS A 132 -7.09 8.24 5.74
N THR A 133 -7.57 8.36 4.51
CA THR A 133 -6.71 8.46 3.34
C THR A 133 -6.03 9.83 3.42
N GLU A 134 -4.71 9.89 3.26
CA GLU A 134 -4.03 11.18 3.17
C GLU A 134 -4.34 11.71 1.75
N ASP A 135 -5.12 12.80 1.64
CA ASP A 135 -5.42 13.48 0.35
C ASP A 135 -4.29 14.43 -0.10
#